data_AF-A0A3C0K844-F1
#
_entry.id   AF-A0A3C0K844-F1
#
_cell.length_a   1.000
_cell.length_b   1.000
_cell.length_c   1.000
_cell.angle_alpha   90.00
_cell.angle_beta   90.00
_cell.angle_gamma   90.00
#
_symmetry.space_group_name_H-M   'P 1'
#
loop_
_entity.id
_entity.type
_entity.pdbx_description
1 polymer ?
#
loop_
_entity_poly.entity_id
_entity_poly.type
_entity_poly.pdbx_seq_one_letter_code
_entity_poly.pdbx_strand_id
1 'polypeptide(L)'
;AAGKPATGTITVDLRHEGNDVSVEFRDDGAGLNVERIREKAVARGIVQPDAVISDAEAANLIFMPGFSTASEVTGLSGRGIGMDVVRSEI
;
A
#
# COMPACT_ATOMS: atom_id res chain seq x y z
N ALA A 1 9.94 -14.32 13.79
CA ALA A 1 10.07 -14.29 12.32
C ALA A 1 9.38 -15.51 11.76
N ALA A 2 8.53 -15.38 10.73
CA ALA A 2 7.80 -16.49 10.12
C ALA A 2 8.69 -17.41 9.25
N GLY A 3 9.93 -17.68 9.69
CA GLY A 3 10.93 -18.46 8.93
C GLY A 3 11.64 -17.71 7.79
N LYS A 4 11.50 -16.38 7.71
CA LYS A 4 12.13 -15.56 6.66
C LYS A 4 13.64 -15.33 6.89
N PRO A 5 14.44 -15.14 5.81
CA PRO A 5 15.82 -14.69 5.91
C PRO A 5 15.97 -13.40 6.71
N ALA A 6 17.15 -13.20 7.30
CA ALA A 6 17.45 -11.96 8.04
C ALA A 6 17.54 -10.73 7.13
N THR A 7 17.91 -10.94 5.87
CA THR A 7 17.97 -9.90 4.83
C THR A 7 16.68 -9.90 4.03
N GLY A 8 16.02 -8.73 3.93
CA GLY A 8 14.87 -8.54 3.04
C GLY A 8 15.30 -8.24 1.61
N THR A 9 14.43 -8.57 0.66
CA THR A 9 14.66 -8.41 -0.78
C THR A 9 13.62 -7.48 -1.37
N ILE A 10 14.07 -6.48 -2.11
CA ILE A 10 13.22 -5.66 -2.98
C ILE A 10 13.69 -5.89 -4.42
N THR A 11 12.77 -6.26 -5.29
CA THR A 11 12.98 -6.48 -6.71
C THR A 11 12.31 -5.36 -7.49
N VAL A 12 13.03 -4.82 -8.48
CA VAL A 12 12.51 -3.82 -9.41
C VAL A 12 12.68 -4.38 -10.82
N ASP A 13 11.56 -4.61 -11.49
CA ASP A 13 11.51 -5.15 -12.84
C ASP A 13 11.00 -4.08 -13.80
N LEU A 14 11.66 -3.93 -14.95
CA LEU A 14 11.23 -3.02 -16.01
C LEU A 14 10.98 -3.82 -17.28
N ARG A 15 9.83 -3.60 -17.92
CA ARG A 15 9.49 -4.25 -19.18
C ARG A 15 8.94 -3.25 -20.17
N HIS A 16 9.16 -3.52 -21.45
CA HIS A 16 8.54 -2.77 -22.54
C HIS A 16 7.29 -3.53 -22.97
N GLU A 17 6.13 -2.89 -22.84
CA GLU A 17 4.83 -3.42 -23.22
C GLU A 17 4.21 -2.52 -24.29
N GLY A 18 4.38 -2.90 -25.57
CA GLY A 18 3.88 -2.12 -26.70
C GLY A 18 4.64 -0.80 -26.87
N ASN A 19 3.98 0.33 -26.56
CA ASN A 19 4.58 1.67 -26.53
C ASN A 19 4.85 2.16 -25.10
N ASP A 20 4.47 1.37 -24.09
CA ASP A 20 4.55 1.75 -22.69
C ASP A 20 5.70 1.01 -21.99
N VAL A 21 6.25 1.61 -20.94
CA VAL A 21 7.23 0.98 -20.06
C VAL A 21 6.53 0.62 -18.76
N SER A 22 6.46 -0.67 -18.43
CA SER A 22 5.96 -1.13 -17.14
C SER A 22 7.11 -1.24 -16.13
N VAL A 23 6.86 -0.75 -14.91
CA VAL A 23 7.80 -0.83 -13.78
C VAL A 23 7.09 -1.58 -12.64
N GLU A 24 7.57 -2.76 -12.29
CA GLU A 24 7.06 -3.59 -11.20
C GLU A 24 8.01 -3.49 -10.00
N PHE A 25 7.42 -3.28 -8.81
CA PHE A 25 8.13 -3.32 -7.53
C PHE A 25 7.59 -4.49 -6.72
N ARG A 26 8.48 -5.35 -6.19
CA ARG A 26 8.12 -6.49 -5.35
C ARG A 26 9.02 -6.57 -4.13
N ASP A 27 8.44 -6.81 -2.97
CA ASP A 27 9.20 -7.13 -1.75
C ASP A 27 8.83 -8.51 -1.18
N ASP A 28 9.72 -9.08 -0.39
CA ASP A 28 9.48 -10.29 0.39
C ASP A 28 9.05 -9.98 1.84
N GLY A 29 8.39 -8.85 2.07
CA GLY A 29 7.90 -8.41 3.37
C GLY A 29 6.58 -9.08 3.78
N ALA A 30 5.94 -8.52 4.80
CA ALA A 30 4.72 -9.09 5.37
C ALA A 30 3.47 -8.92 4.48
N GLY A 31 3.58 -8.15 3.39
CA GLY A 31 2.44 -7.75 2.57
C GLY A 31 1.53 -6.75 3.26
N LEU A 32 0.39 -6.47 2.63
CA LEU A 32 -0.62 -5.55 3.17
C LEU A 32 -1.41 -6.20 4.30
N ASN A 33 -1.49 -5.53 5.44
CA ASN A 33 -2.42 -5.90 6.50
C ASN A 33 -3.82 -5.35 6.16
N VAL A 34 -4.60 -6.17 5.45
CA VAL A 34 -5.93 -5.80 4.95
C VAL A 34 -6.90 -5.49 6.10
N GLU A 35 -6.85 -6.24 7.19
CA GLU A 35 -7.69 -6.00 8.37
C GLU A 35 -7.44 -4.61 8.95
N ARG A 36 -6.17 -4.24 9.16
CA ARG A 36 -5.80 -2.92 9.66
C ARG A 36 -6.22 -1.79 8.72
N ILE A 37 -6.19 -2.04 7.40
CA ILE A 37 -6.69 -1.08 6.41
C ILE A 37 -8.21 -0.90 6.56
N ARG A 38 -8.97 -2.00 6.66
CA ARG A 38 -10.43 -1.96 6.89
C ARG A 38 -10.77 -1.22 8.19
N GLU A 39 -10.12 -1.55 9.30
CA GLU A 39 -10.29 -0.89 10.59
C GLU A 39 -10.06 0.62 10.49
N LYS A 40 -8.96 1.03 9.82
CA LYS A 40 -8.64 2.44 9.63
C LYS A 40 -9.66 3.15 8.74
N ALA A 41 -10.17 2.47 7.71
CA ALA A 41 -11.20 3.00 6.81
C ALA A 41 -12.53 3.23 7.54
N VAL A 42 -12.95 2.28 8.40
CA VAL A 42 -14.13 2.43 9.25
C VAL A 42 -13.94 3.55 10.26
N ALA A 43 -12.78 3.61 10.94
CA ALA A 43 -12.48 4.66 11.91
C ALA A 43 -12.46 6.08 11.30
N ARG A 44 -12.21 6.20 9.99
CA ARG A 44 -12.26 7.47 9.25
C ARG A 44 -13.59 7.72 8.54
N GLY A 45 -14.57 6.83 8.68
CA GLY A 45 -15.88 6.95 8.04
C GLY A 45 -15.87 6.79 6.51
N ILE A 46 -14.81 6.20 5.95
CA ILE A 46 -14.69 5.92 4.51
C ILE A 46 -15.53 4.70 4.13
N VAL A 47 -15.54 3.70 5.01
CA VAL A 47 -16.29 2.46 4.86
C VAL A 47 -17.24 2.34 6.04
N GLN A 48 -18.49 1.92 5.81
CA GLN A 48 -19.43 1.70 6.91
C GLN A 48 -19.03 0.44 7.70
N PRO A 49 -19.28 0.38 9.02
CA PRO A 49 -18.90 -0.77 9.86
C PRO A 49 -19.48 -2.12 9.38
N ASP A 50 -20.63 -2.08 8.71
CA ASP A 50 -21.36 -3.23 8.17
C ASP A 50 -21.09 -3.49 6.67
N ALA A 51 -20.30 -2.63 6.01
CA ALA A 51 -19.99 -2.79 4.61
C ALA A 51 -19.03 -3.97 4.39
N VAL A 52 -19.47 -4.93 3.57
CA VAL A 52 -18.64 -6.05 3.13
C VAL A 52 -17.89 -5.62 1.87
N ILE A 53 -16.62 -5.28 2.03
CA ILE A 53 -15.69 -5.06 0.91
C ILE A 53 -14.76 -6.25 0.73
N SER A 54 -14.31 -6.48 -0.49
CA SER A 54 -13.27 -7.46 -0.82
C SER A 54 -11.89 -6.99 -0.38
N ASP A 55 -10.93 -7.91 -0.32
CA ASP A 55 -9.53 -7.57 0.02
C ASP A 55 -8.88 -6.67 -1.02
N ALA A 56 -9.26 -6.83 -2.30
CA ALA A 56 -8.80 -5.96 -3.38
C ALA A 56 -9.32 -4.53 -3.22
N GLU A 57 -10.60 -4.36 -2.87
CA GLU A 57 -11.19 -3.06 -2.59
C GLU A 57 -10.55 -2.40 -1.37
N ALA A 58 -10.33 -3.16 -0.29
CA ALA A 58 -9.63 -2.68 0.88
C ALA A 58 -8.18 -2.27 0.54
N ALA A 59 -7.44 -3.07 -0.21
CA ALA A 59 -6.08 -2.75 -0.65
C ALA A 59 -6.03 -1.46 -1.48
N ASN A 60 -7.03 -1.20 -2.32
CA ASN A 60 -7.11 0.02 -3.11
C ASN A 60 -7.24 1.31 -2.27
N LEU A 61 -7.68 1.21 -1.01
CA LEU A 61 -7.79 2.37 -0.12
C LEU A 61 -6.43 3.00 0.21
N ILE A 62 -5.32 2.27 0.04
CA ILE A 62 -3.98 2.85 0.25
C ILE A 62 -3.68 4.00 -0.70
N PHE A 63 -4.34 4.05 -1.86
CA PHE A 63 -4.20 5.12 -2.84
C PHE A 63 -5.08 6.34 -2.53
N MET A 64 -5.88 6.31 -1.45
CA MET A 64 -6.70 7.46 -1.08
C MET A 64 -5.84 8.58 -0.47
N PRO A 65 -6.07 9.85 -0.86
CA PRO A 65 -5.33 10.99 -0.32
C PRO A 65 -5.29 11.03 1.20
N GLY A 66 -4.08 11.13 1.75
CA GLY A 66 -3.85 11.18 3.19
C GLY A 66 -4.27 9.93 3.96
N PHE A 67 -4.53 8.80 3.31
CA PHE A 67 -4.80 7.51 3.94
C PHE A 67 -3.50 6.79 4.30
N SER A 68 -3.38 6.34 5.55
CA SER A 68 -2.23 5.57 6.02
C SER A 68 -2.59 4.74 7.25
N THR A 69 -1.97 3.56 7.37
CA THR A 69 -2.08 2.68 8.55
C THR A 69 -0.98 2.95 9.58
N ALA A 70 -0.06 3.88 9.32
CA ALA A 70 0.99 4.28 10.25
C ALA A 70 0.40 4.89 11.53
N SER A 71 0.91 4.47 12.69
CA SER A 71 0.52 5.01 14.00
C SER A 71 1.24 6.30 14.35
N GLU A 72 2.48 6.46 13.87
CA GLU A 72 3.32 7.65 14.12
C GLU A 72 3.95 8.12 12.81
N VAL A 73 4.08 9.44 12.68
CA VAL A 73 4.81 10.07 11.57
C VAL A 73 6.28 10.14 11.97
N THR A 74 7.11 9.22 11.48
CA THR A 74 8.56 9.24 11.71
C THR A 74 9.26 9.98 10.56
N GLY A 75 10.33 10.73 10.88
CA GLY A 75 11.07 11.52 9.89
C GLY A 75 11.76 10.70 8.79
N LEU A 76 11.85 9.36 8.93
CA LEU A 76 12.35 8.46 7.88
C LEU A 76 11.29 8.21 6.78
N SER A 77 10.02 8.46 7.07
CA SER A 77 8.94 8.62 6.06
C SER A 77 9.02 9.99 5.33
N GLY A 78 10.09 10.75 5.59
CA GLY A 78 10.28 12.16 5.29
C GLY A 78 10.66 12.46 3.84
N ARG A 79 9.74 12.19 2.92
CA ARG A 79 9.34 13.16 1.88
C ARG A 79 7.80 13.25 1.72
N GLY A 80 7.03 12.49 2.50
CA GLY A 80 5.57 12.63 2.57
C GLY A 80 4.81 12.21 1.31
N ILE A 81 5.46 11.53 0.36
CA ILE A 81 4.81 11.02 -0.84
C ILE A 81 4.23 9.65 -0.48
N GLY A 82 2.96 9.63 -0.11
CA GLY A 82 2.22 8.40 0.12
C GLY A 82 1.87 7.70 -1.19
N MET A 83 1.17 6.57 -1.08
CA MET A 83 0.65 5.86 -2.25
C MET A 83 -0.42 6.67 -3.00
N ASP A 84 -0.97 7.72 -2.40
CA ASP A 84 -1.93 8.64 -3.02
C ASP A 84 -1.34 9.43 -4.20
N VAL A 85 -0.06 9.79 -4.13
CA VAL A 85 0.61 10.52 -5.22
C VAL A 85 0.93 9.61 -6.41
N VAL A 86 1.25 8.33 -6.17
CA VAL A 86 1.59 7.35 -7.23
C VAL A 86 0.47 7.18 -8.24
N ARG A 87 -0.79 7.29 -7.80
CA ARG A 87 -1.96 7.21 -8.69
C ARG A 87 -2.33 8.55 -9.34
N SER A 88 -1.89 9.67 -8.76
CA SER A 88 -2.31 11.02 -9.17
C SER A 88 -1.52 11.55 -10.37
N GLU A 89 -0.36 10.96 -10.71
CA GLU A 89 0.51 11.39 -11.82
C GLU A 89 0.44 10.50 -13.07
N ILE A 90 -0.71 9.84 -13.33
CA ILE A 90 -0.99 9.13 -14.59
C ILE A 90 -1.89 9.98 -15.47
#